data_AF-A0A521B6Q0-F1
#
_entry.id   AF-A0A521B6Q0-F1
#
_cell.length_a   1.000
_cell.length_b   1.000
_cell.length_c   1.000
_cell.angle_alpha   90.00
_cell.angle_beta   90.00
_cell.angle_gamma   90.00
#
_symmetry.space_group_name_H-M   'P 1'
#
loop_
_entity.id
_entity.type
_entity.pdbx_description
1 polymer ?
#
loop_
_entity_poly.entity_id
_entity_poly.type
_entity_poly.pdbx_seq_one_letter_code
_entity_poly.pdbx_strand_id
1 'polypeptide(L)'
;MSANARGEDPSDPPTLLVAGGARVDAGKTTFSTGLLATLAARVGDATGVKPRAGNDYWFDQDDVRIATGSGRLYGKDARKLAAASTCPLGASGGEAVGHDESPARGAVTPESINPLHRLWRPTPGRTGMLGESDRTFLCDRVTSPAADGGGSRFVLNGAATDAGLIPETLRERLPFADAVRVDDVAELDETTAEAYLPAFDRLAERVEDAAVPVVVESYGDVAAPLSVEYDAVAVVEPGRARIYAGDRYRKARAVASGSPREGSLEEHTGTVTEMIEPLATARLPALSGGERGDPDVVADRYEPAYEALLGAAATGTKE
;
A
#
# COMPACT_ATOMS: atom_id res chain seq x y z
N MET A 1 28.17 -4.19 -0.38
CA MET A 1 28.69 -5.11 -1.41
C MET A 1 27.49 -5.57 -2.20
N SER A 2 27.53 -5.31 -3.51
CA SER A 2 26.56 -5.59 -4.59
C SER A 2 25.08 -5.33 -4.31
N ALA A 3 24.63 -4.14 -4.72
CA ALA A 3 23.28 -3.96 -5.24
C ALA A 3 23.17 -4.83 -6.51
N ASN A 4 22.27 -5.82 -6.49
CA ASN A 4 21.91 -6.54 -7.71
C ASN A 4 21.17 -5.55 -8.61
N ALA A 5 21.86 -5.08 -9.65
CA ALA A 5 21.19 -4.50 -10.80
C ALA A 5 20.26 -5.58 -11.36
N ARG A 6 18.94 -5.33 -11.31
CA ARG A 6 17.96 -6.14 -12.01
C ARG A 6 18.41 -6.27 -13.46
N GLY A 7 18.55 -7.51 -13.93
CA GLY A 7 18.92 -7.79 -15.30
C GLY A 7 17.85 -7.26 -16.23
N GLU A 8 18.26 -6.64 -17.32
CA GLU A 8 17.43 -6.12 -18.41
C GLU A 8 16.79 -7.26 -19.24
N ASP A 9 16.13 -8.23 -18.59
CA ASP A 9 15.37 -9.26 -19.30
C ASP A 9 13.92 -8.76 -19.48
N PRO A 10 13.42 -8.57 -20.71
CA PRO A 10 12.02 -8.20 -20.98
C PRO A 10 10.98 -9.22 -20.46
N SER A 11 11.40 -10.29 -19.78
CA SER A 11 10.55 -11.27 -19.12
C SER A 11 10.26 -10.99 -17.64
N ASP A 12 10.96 -10.06 -17.00
CA ASP A 12 10.72 -9.78 -15.58
C ASP A 12 9.35 -9.09 -15.37
N PRO A 13 8.54 -9.57 -14.41
CA PRO A 13 7.22 -9.01 -14.17
C PRO A 13 7.29 -7.57 -13.67
N PRO A 14 6.46 -6.65 -14.19
CA PRO A 14 6.55 -5.25 -13.81
C PRO A 14 6.09 -5.00 -12.38
N THR A 15 6.78 -4.09 -11.70
CA THR A 15 6.37 -3.46 -10.44
C THR A 15 5.82 -2.07 -10.73
N LEU A 16 4.52 -1.88 -10.54
CA LEU A 16 3.79 -0.64 -10.88
C LEU A 16 3.37 0.11 -9.62
N LEU A 17 3.59 1.43 -9.58
CA LEU A 17 3.11 2.28 -8.49
C LEU A 17 1.79 2.97 -8.85
N VAL A 18 0.81 2.89 -7.96
CA VAL A 18 -0.43 3.68 -7.99
C VAL A 18 -0.36 4.74 -6.88
N ALA A 19 -0.01 5.95 -7.28
CA ALA A 19 0.16 7.12 -6.43
C ALA A 19 -1.10 8.01 -6.44
N GLY A 20 -1.33 8.78 -5.38
CA GLY A 20 -2.46 9.72 -5.30
C GLY A 20 -2.01 11.13 -5.64
N GLY A 21 -2.68 11.80 -6.58
CA GLY A 21 -2.39 13.20 -6.90
C GLY A 21 -3.00 14.22 -5.93
N ALA A 22 -3.79 13.77 -4.95
CA ALA A 22 -4.36 14.59 -3.89
C ALA A 22 -4.45 13.80 -2.58
N ARG A 23 -4.51 14.53 -1.46
CA ARG A 23 -4.62 13.95 -0.10
C ARG A 23 -5.97 13.26 0.18
N VAL A 24 -7.01 13.57 -0.59
CA VAL A 24 -8.35 12.95 -0.49
C VAL A 24 -8.48 11.70 -1.37
N ASP A 25 -9.55 10.93 -1.21
CA ASP A 25 -9.81 9.71 -2.00
C ASP A 25 -9.78 10.00 -3.50
N ALA A 26 -8.64 9.71 -4.12
CA ALA A 26 -8.40 9.91 -5.54
C ALA A 26 -9.00 8.79 -6.40
N GLY A 27 -9.53 7.71 -5.81
CA GLY A 27 -9.97 6.51 -6.53
C GLY A 27 -8.85 5.49 -6.78
N LYS A 28 -7.73 5.57 -6.04
CA LYS A 28 -6.58 4.66 -6.14
C LYS A 28 -7.00 3.20 -6.02
N THR A 29 -7.72 2.84 -4.96
CA THR A 29 -8.12 1.44 -4.71
C THR A 29 -8.93 0.87 -5.86
N THR A 30 -9.85 1.64 -6.42
CA THR A 30 -10.62 1.21 -7.60
C THR A 30 -9.70 0.99 -8.80
N PHE A 31 -8.81 1.95 -9.09
CA PHE A 31 -7.82 1.83 -10.16
C PHE A 31 -6.92 0.61 -9.97
N SER A 32 -6.36 0.40 -8.77
CA SER A 32 -5.50 -0.73 -8.45
C SER A 32 -6.21 -2.07 -8.64
N THR A 33 -7.47 -2.20 -8.20
CA THR A 33 -8.22 -3.46 -8.38
C THR A 33 -8.50 -3.78 -9.84
N GLY A 34 -8.84 -2.78 -10.66
CA GLY A 34 -9.02 -2.99 -12.10
C GLY A 34 -7.69 -3.30 -12.82
N LEU A 35 -6.60 -2.65 -12.41
CA LEU A 35 -5.26 -2.95 -12.92
C LEU A 35 -4.84 -4.39 -12.61
N LEU A 36 -5.11 -4.89 -11.40
CA LEU A 36 -4.86 -6.29 -11.03
C LEU A 36 -5.65 -7.26 -11.92
N ALA A 37 -6.93 -6.98 -12.19
CA ALA A 37 -7.75 -7.77 -13.09
C ALA A 37 -7.19 -7.76 -14.54
N THR A 38 -6.77 -6.58 -15.04
CA THR A 38 -6.11 -6.46 -16.36
C THR A 38 -4.82 -7.29 -16.43
N LEU A 39 -3.97 -7.24 -15.40
CA LEU A 39 -2.71 -7.98 -15.34
C LEU A 39 -2.97 -9.49 -15.27
N ALA A 40 -3.84 -9.94 -14.37
CA ALA A 40 -4.21 -11.34 -14.24
C ALA A 40 -4.79 -11.90 -15.55
N ALA A 41 -5.62 -11.13 -16.26
CA ALA A 41 -6.15 -11.54 -17.55
C ALA A 41 -5.06 -11.69 -18.65
N ARG A 42 -3.96 -10.92 -18.58
CA ARG A 42 -2.88 -10.95 -19.58
C ARG A 42 -1.82 -12.00 -19.29
N VAL A 43 -1.43 -12.13 -18.03
CA VAL A 43 -0.25 -12.94 -17.64
C VAL A 43 -0.58 -14.05 -16.64
N GLY A 44 -1.87 -14.23 -16.32
CA GLY A 44 -2.38 -15.26 -15.42
C GLY A 44 -2.45 -14.80 -13.96
N ASP A 45 -1.39 -14.17 -13.45
CA ASP A 45 -1.30 -13.78 -12.05
C ASP A 45 -0.86 -12.34 -11.80
N ALA A 46 -1.35 -11.76 -10.71
CA ALA A 46 -0.91 -10.46 -10.20
C ALA A 46 -1.19 -10.32 -8.69
N THR A 47 -0.37 -9.50 -8.02
CA THR A 47 -0.52 -9.23 -6.58
C THR A 47 -0.51 -7.74 -6.28
N GLY A 48 -1.49 -7.29 -5.50
CA GLY A 48 -1.56 -5.92 -5.00
C GLY A 48 -0.95 -5.80 -3.61
N VAL A 49 -0.25 -4.70 -3.34
CA VAL A 49 0.24 -4.37 -2.00
C VAL A 49 -0.11 -2.96 -1.59
N LYS A 50 -0.29 -2.76 -0.29
CA LYS A 50 -0.58 -1.46 0.31
C LYS A 50 0.33 -1.26 1.51
N PRO A 51 1.55 -0.74 1.33
CA PRO A 51 2.59 -0.74 2.36
C PRO A 51 2.14 -0.11 3.68
N ARG A 52 1.42 1.01 3.59
CA ARG A 52 0.84 1.71 4.74
C ARG A 52 -0.66 1.93 4.52
N ALA A 53 -1.43 1.78 5.59
CA ALA A 53 -2.85 2.08 5.61
C ALA A 53 -3.24 2.70 6.95
N GLY A 54 -4.44 3.25 7.00
CA GLY A 54 -5.00 3.69 8.27
C GLY A 54 -6.50 3.91 8.16
N ASN A 55 -7.17 3.75 9.30
CA ASN A 55 -8.58 4.04 9.46
C ASN A 55 -8.74 5.08 10.56
N ASP A 56 -9.84 5.82 10.51
CA ASP A 56 -10.34 6.59 11.63
C ASP A 56 -11.52 5.84 12.28
N TYR A 57 -11.46 5.63 13.59
CA TYR A 57 -12.46 4.89 14.35
C TYR A 57 -13.88 5.46 14.22
N TRP A 58 -14.00 6.77 13.99
CA TRP A 58 -15.29 7.43 13.83
C TRP A 58 -15.77 7.44 12.38
N PHE A 59 -14.90 7.81 11.43
CA PHE A 59 -15.30 7.91 10.02
C PHE A 59 -15.38 6.54 9.31
N ASP A 60 -14.49 5.60 9.66
CA ASP A 60 -14.39 4.27 9.05
C ASP A 60 -14.98 3.19 9.97
N GLN A 61 -16.02 3.57 10.70
CA GLN A 61 -16.65 2.81 11.78
C GLN A 61 -16.97 1.36 11.39
N ASP A 62 -17.58 1.16 10.22
CA ASP A 62 -17.97 -0.15 9.71
C ASP A 62 -16.76 -1.02 9.36
N ASP A 63 -15.74 -0.43 8.73
CA ASP A 63 -14.52 -1.15 8.35
C ASP A 63 -13.73 -1.57 9.59
N VAL A 64 -13.63 -0.71 10.60
CA VAL A 64 -13.03 -1.05 11.90
C VAL A 64 -13.82 -2.15 12.61
N ARG A 65 -15.16 -2.09 12.61
CA ARG A 65 -15.99 -3.16 13.20
C ARG A 65 -15.79 -4.51 12.52
N ILE A 66 -15.72 -4.53 11.19
CA ILE A 66 -15.53 -5.77 10.43
C ILE A 66 -14.16 -6.38 10.75
N ALA A 67 -13.08 -5.58 10.72
CA ALA A 67 -11.74 -6.10 11.01
C ALA A 67 -11.63 -6.61 12.47
N THR A 68 -12.03 -5.77 13.43
CA THR A 68 -11.91 -6.09 14.87
C THR A 68 -12.83 -7.22 15.31
N GLY A 69 -13.95 -7.47 14.60
CA GLY A 69 -14.82 -8.62 14.88
C GLY A 69 -14.12 -9.98 14.77
N SER A 70 -12.96 -10.03 14.10
CA SER A 70 -12.10 -11.21 13.97
C SER A 70 -10.78 -11.11 14.75
N GLY A 71 -10.67 -10.13 15.66
CA GLY A 71 -9.44 -9.85 16.41
C GLY A 71 -8.30 -9.27 15.57
N ARG A 72 -8.61 -8.74 14.40
CA ARG A 72 -7.65 -8.23 13.40
C ARG A 72 -7.80 -6.74 13.20
N LEU A 73 -6.82 -6.10 12.58
CA LEU A 73 -6.87 -4.68 12.23
C LEU A 73 -6.29 -4.41 10.83
N TYR A 74 -7.15 -4.04 9.89
CA TYR A 74 -6.78 -3.69 8.53
C TYR A 74 -7.82 -2.75 7.91
N GLY A 75 -7.42 -2.07 6.84
CA GLY A 75 -8.27 -1.13 6.10
C GLY A 75 -9.09 -1.79 5.01
N LYS A 76 -10.14 -1.10 4.57
CA LYS A 76 -10.96 -1.49 3.41
C LYS A 76 -10.13 -1.67 2.15
N ASP A 77 -9.14 -0.80 1.94
CA ASP A 77 -8.29 -0.85 0.75
C ASP A 77 -7.43 -2.10 0.72
N ALA A 78 -6.74 -2.41 1.83
CA ALA A 78 -5.96 -3.64 1.96
C ALA A 78 -6.85 -4.89 1.80
N ARG A 79 -8.09 -4.86 2.33
CA ARG A 79 -9.07 -5.93 2.11
C ARG A 79 -9.44 -6.10 0.64
N LYS A 80 -9.70 -5.01 -0.08
CA LYS A 80 -10.05 -5.04 -1.50
C LYS A 80 -8.88 -5.51 -2.37
N LEU A 81 -7.69 -4.99 -2.14
CA LEU A 81 -6.47 -5.40 -2.85
C LEU A 81 -6.15 -6.86 -2.63
N ALA A 82 -6.24 -7.34 -1.37
CA ALA A 82 -6.02 -8.74 -1.06
C ALA A 82 -7.05 -9.64 -1.79
N ALA A 83 -8.32 -9.25 -1.81
CA ALA A 83 -9.37 -9.99 -2.52
C ALA A 83 -9.20 -9.98 -4.06
N ALA A 84 -8.61 -8.91 -4.62
CA ALA A 84 -8.34 -8.79 -6.06
C ALA A 84 -7.01 -9.42 -6.49
N SER A 85 -6.14 -9.78 -5.55
CA SER A 85 -4.85 -10.43 -5.84
C SER A 85 -5.06 -11.92 -6.12
N THR A 86 -4.44 -12.46 -7.16
CA THR A 86 -4.63 -13.87 -7.56
C THR A 86 -3.63 -14.84 -6.91
N CYS A 87 -2.51 -14.32 -6.40
CA CYS A 87 -1.55 -15.12 -5.65
C CYS A 87 -0.86 -14.31 -4.53
N PRO A 88 -0.36 -14.99 -3.48
CA PRO A 88 0.49 -14.36 -2.45
C PRO A 88 1.87 -13.97 -2.99
N LEU A 89 2.43 -12.86 -2.50
CA LEU A 89 3.85 -12.53 -2.71
C LEU A 89 4.74 -13.65 -2.16
N GLY A 90 5.67 -14.13 -2.98
CA GLY A 90 6.62 -15.19 -2.65
C GLY A 90 6.10 -16.61 -2.89
N ALA A 91 4.89 -16.78 -3.42
CA ALA A 91 4.48 -18.05 -4.00
C ALA A 91 5.29 -18.25 -5.29
N SER A 92 6.44 -18.92 -5.19
CA SER A 92 7.22 -19.32 -6.37
C SER A 92 6.30 -20.05 -7.33
N GLY A 93 6.26 -19.59 -8.59
CA GLY A 93 5.46 -20.18 -9.65
C GLY A 93 5.80 -21.66 -9.82
N GLY A 94 5.08 -22.51 -9.11
CA GLY A 94 5.12 -23.95 -9.35
C GLY A 94 4.69 -24.18 -10.78
N GLU A 95 5.50 -24.93 -11.53
CA GLU A 95 5.16 -25.40 -12.86
C GLU A 95 3.71 -25.90 -12.86
N ALA A 96 2.94 -25.48 -13.87
CA ALA A 96 1.61 -26.01 -14.12
C ALA A 96 1.76 -27.49 -14.51
N VAL A 97 1.88 -28.38 -13.52
CA VAL A 97 1.89 -29.82 -13.73
C VAL A 97 0.45 -30.27 -13.86
N GLY A 98 0.01 -30.44 -15.11
CA GLY A 98 -1.12 -31.31 -15.45
C GLY A 98 -2.51 -30.77 -15.13
N HIS A 99 -3.45 -31.07 -16.03
CA HIS A 99 -4.87 -30.98 -15.71
C HIS A 99 -5.21 -31.94 -14.56
N ASP A 100 -6.08 -31.44 -13.68
CA ASP A 100 -6.54 -31.99 -12.40
C ASP A 100 -5.63 -31.75 -11.18
N GLU A 101 -6.14 -30.92 -10.26
CA GLU A 101 -5.61 -30.58 -8.92
C GLU A 101 -4.55 -29.46 -8.86
N SER A 102 -4.99 -28.22 -9.15
CA SER A 102 -4.25 -27.01 -8.77
C SER A 102 -3.99 -27.01 -7.25
N PRO A 103 -2.74 -26.94 -6.77
CA PRO A 103 -2.47 -26.84 -5.34
C PRO A 103 -3.14 -25.57 -4.83
N ALA A 104 -3.92 -25.68 -3.75
CA ALA A 104 -4.67 -24.57 -3.16
C ALA A 104 -3.72 -23.40 -2.87
N ARG A 105 -3.63 -22.45 -3.80
CA ARG A 105 -2.88 -21.21 -3.63
C ARG A 105 -3.47 -20.51 -2.42
N GLY A 106 -2.65 -20.28 -1.39
CA GLY A 106 -3.12 -19.69 -0.15
C GLY A 106 -3.79 -18.34 -0.41
N ALA A 107 -4.86 -18.04 0.33
CA ALA A 107 -5.54 -16.76 0.21
C ALA A 107 -4.61 -15.60 0.59
N VAL A 108 -4.62 -14.53 -0.19
CA VAL A 108 -3.93 -13.28 0.16
C VAL A 108 -4.69 -12.62 1.30
N THR A 109 -4.00 -12.33 2.41
CA THR A 109 -4.59 -11.63 3.55
C THR A 109 -4.21 -10.15 3.51
N PRO A 110 -5.06 -9.24 4.04
CA PRO A 110 -4.71 -7.84 4.16
C PRO A 110 -3.35 -7.62 4.82
N GLU A 111 -3.04 -8.34 5.90
CA GLU A 111 -1.81 -8.19 6.69
C GLU A 111 -0.56 -8.69 5.95
N SER A 112 -0.70 -9.63 5.01
CA SER A 112 0.43 -10.11 4.21
C SER A 112 0.87 -9.11 3.14
N ILE A 113 0.02 -8.14 2.80
CA ILE A 113 0.27 -7.10 1.80
C ILE A 113 0.30 -5.67 2.40
N ASN A 114 0.01 -5.54 3.69
CA ASN A 114 -0.02 -4.28 4.43
C ASN A 114 0.75 -4.43 5.76
N PRO A 115 2.06 -4.14 5.80
CA PRO A 115 2.87 -4.29 7.01
C PRO A 115 2.46 -3.32 8.11
N LEU A 116 1.96 -2.12 7.79
CA LEU A 116 1.57 -1.11 8.79
C LEU A 116 0.14 -0.59 8.59
N HIS A 117 -0.68 -0.66 9.65
CA HIS A 117 -2.02 -0.09 9.69
C HIS A 117 -2.20 0.76 10.94
N ARG A 118 -2.46 2.06 10.76
CA ARG A 118 -2.68 3.01 11.87
C ARG A 118 -4.15 3.25 12.12
N LEU A 119 -4.58 3.12 13.37
CA LEU A 119 -5.92 3.50 13.80
C LEU A 119 -5.89 4.87 14.47
N TRP A 120 -6.76 5.75 14.01
CA TRP A 120 -6.95 7.09 14.53
C TRP A 120 -8.32 7.25 15.17
N ARG A 121 -8.53 8.37 15.86
CA ARG A 121 -9.87 8.87 16.18
C ARG A 121 -9.88 10.41 16.20
N PRO A 122 -11.04 11.05 15.98
CA PRO A 122 -11.19 12.47 16.19
C PRO A 122 -11.13 12.77 17.69
N THR A 123 -10.40 13.84 18.02
CA THR A 123 -10.27 14.40 19.37
C THR A 123 -10.30 15.93 19.31
N PRO A 124 -11.46 16.54 19.05
CA PRO A 124 -11.58 18.00 18.90
C PRO A 124 -11.00 18.76 20.10
N GLY A 125 -10.27 19.83 19.84
CA GLY A 125 -9.61 20.66 20.84
C GLY A 125 -8.34 20.05 21.45
N ARG A 126 -7.83 18.94 20.90
CA ARG A 126 -6.59 18.30 21.35
C ARG A 126 -5.62 18.16 20.19
N THR A 127 -4.34 18.29 20.49
CA THR A 127 -3.26 17.88 19.58
C THR A 127 -2.76 16.53 20.04
N GLY A 128 -2.79 15.54 19.14
CA GLY A 128 -2.28 14.20 19.42
C GLY A 128 -0.75 14.17 19.55
N MET A 129 -0.21 13.07 20.07
CA MET A 129 1.24 12.85 20.22
C MET A 129 2.04 13.06 18.92
N LEU A 130 1.42 12.79 17.76
CA LEU A 130 2.04 12.99 16.44
C LEU A 130 1.89 14.43 15.89
N GLY A 131 1.44 15.38 16.70
CA GLY A 131 1.26 16.77 16.29
C GLY A 131 0.01 17.04 15.46
N GLU A 132 -0.83 16.04 15.16
CA GLU A 132 -2.11 16.25 14.47
C GLU A 132 -3.13 16.94 15.39
N SER A 133 -3.64 18.09 14.97
CA SER A 133 -4.75 18.78 15.64
C SER A 133 -6.07 18.05 15.42
N ASP A 134 -6.92 18.08 16.44
CA ASP A 134 -8.28 17.49 16.45
C ASP A 134 -8.32 15.98 16.20
N ARG A 135 -7.18 15.29 16.29
CA ARG A 135 -7.06 13.86 16.01
C ARG A 135 -5.95 13.22 16.84
N THR A 136 -6.18 11.98 17.26
CA THR A 136 -5.23 11.20 18.06
C THR A 136 -5.08 9.81 17.45
N PHE A 137 -3.85 9.36 17.21
CA PHE A 137 -3.62 7.95 16.86
C PHE A 137 -3.82 7.10 18.11
N LEU A 138 -4.50 5.97 17.97
CA LEU A 138 -4.82 5.06 19.06
C LEU A 138 -3.81 3.92 19.13
N CYS A 139 -3.58 3.29 17.99
CA CYS A 139 -2.64 2.19 17.88
C CYS A 139 -2.19 1.97 16.43
N ASP A 140 -1.05 1.32 16.29
CA ASP A 140 -0.56 0.76 15.05
C ASP A 140 -0.59 -0.76 15.14
N ARG A 141 -0.97 -1.42 14.03
CA ARG A 141 -0.68 -2.84 13.80
C ARG A 141 0.51 -2.92 12.88
N VAL A 142 1.49 -3.74 13.25
CA VAL A 142 2.70 -4.03 12.49
C VAL A 142 2.78 -5.53 12.22
N THR A 143 3.01 -5.93 10.97
CA THR A 143 3.22 -7.34 10.62
C THR A 143 4.64 -7.72 10.99
N SER A 144 4.83 -8.82 11.73
CA SER A 144 6.16 -9.28 12.12
C SER A 144 6.88 -9.93 10.92
N PRO A 145 8.16 -9.59 10.64
CA PRO A 145 8.95 -10.23 9.60
C PRO A 145 9.21 -11.72 9.85
N ALA A 146 9.20 -12.14 11.13
CA ALA A 146 9.74 -13.42 11.59
C ALA A 146 8.80 -14.63 11.47
N ALA A 147 7.61 -14.48 10.89
CA ALA A 147 6.65 -15.58 10.82
C ALA A 147 6.27 -15.92 9.37
N ASP A 148 6.80 -17.04 8.88
CA ASP A 148 6.11 -17.89 7.90
C ASP A 148 4.79 -18.35 8.54
N GLY A 149 3.78 -17.46 8.53
CA GLY A 149 2.54 -17.61 9.29
C GLY A 149 1.87 -16.32 9.81
N GLY A 150 2.47 -15.13 9.62
CA GLY A 150 1.73 -13.86 9.71
C GLY A 150 1.21 -13.45 11.09
N GLY A 151 2.10 -13.34 12.09
CA GLY A 151 1.78 -12.68 13.36
C GLY A 151 1.76 -11.15 13.22
N SER A 152 0.83 -10.48 13.91
CA SER A 152 0.81 -9.02 14.04
C SER A 152 1.18 -8.61 15.48
N ARG A 153 1.96 -7.54 15.61
CA ARG A 153 2.22 -6.84 16.86
C ARG A 153 1.42 -5.54 16.88
N PHE A 154 0.95 -5.14 18.05
CA PHE A 154 0.30 -3.85 18.24
C PHE A 154 1.23 -2.89 18.98
N VAL A 155 1.17 -1.61 18.59
CA VAL A 155 1.80 -0.50 19.30
C VAL A 155 0.69 0.44 19.74
N LEU A 156 0.52 0.62 21.04
CA LEU A 156 -0.51 1.43 21.66
C LEU A 156 0.04 2.81 22.02
N ASN A 157 -0.75 3.84 21.70
CA ASN A 157 -0.52 5.18 22.23
C ASN A 157 -0.84 5.19 23.73
N GLY A 158 0.20 5.31 24.55
CA GLY A 158 0.10 5.34 26.00
C GLY A 158 -0.66 6.56 26.52
N ALA A 159 -0.34 7.76 26.02
CA ALA A 159 -1.06 8.98 26.37
C ALA A 159 -2.57 8.91 26.02
N ALA A 160 -2.92 8.28 24.90
CA ALA A 160 -4.32 8.02 24.55
C ALA A 160 -4.97 6.99 25.47
N THR A 161 -4.23 5.95 25.85
CA THR A 161 -4.68 4.91 26.78
C THR A 161 -5.01 5.51 28.14
N ASP A 162 -4.12 6.32 28.71
CA ASP A 162 -4.31 6.96 30.03
C ASP A 162 -5.42 8.00 30.02
N ALA A 163 -5.58 8.71 28.90
CA ALA A 163 -6.69 9.62 28.70
C ALA A 163 -8.04 8.92 28.43
N GLY A 164 -8.11 7.59 28.52
CA GLY A 164 -9.34 6.82 28.29
C GLY A 164 -9.84 6.89 26.85
N LEU A 165 -8.98 7.22 25.89
CA LEU A 165 -9.35 7.41 24.50
C LEU A 165 -9.48 6.11 23.71
N ILE A 166 -8.96 4.99 24.21
CA ILE A 166 -9.14 3.68 23.57
C ILE A 166 -10.58 3.20 23.86
N PRO A 167 -11.43 2.97 22.85
CA PRO A 167 -12.76 2.39 23.06
C PRO A 167 -12.68 0.99 23.69
N GLU A 168 -13.60 0.68 24.62
CA GLU A 168 -13.64 -0.63 25.31
C GLU A 168 -13.73 -1.79 24.32
N THR A 169 -14.56 -1.63 23.29
CA THR A 169 -14.73 -2.62 22.21
C THR A 169 -13.42 -2.95 21.49
N LEU A 170 -12.46 -2.03 21.42
CA LEU A 170 -11.14 -2.34 20.87
C LEU A 170 -10.28 -3.14 21.84
N ARG A 171 -10.34 -2.81 23.14
CA ARG A 171 -9.60 -3.53 24.20
C ARG A 171 -10.04 -4.99 24.31
N GLU A 172 -11.35 -5.23 24.16
CA GLU A 172 -11.92 -6.59 24.21
C GLU A 172 -11.58 -7.42 22.96
N ARG A 173 -11.43 -6.77 21.80
CA ARG A 173 -11.31 -7.45 20.52
C ARG A 173 -9.89 -7.62 20.04
N LEU A 174 -9.01 -6.67 20.33
CA LEU A 174 -7.62 -6.68 19.86
C LEU A 174 -6.69 -7.20 20.97
N PRO A 175 -5.60 -7.90 20.61
CA PRO A 175 -4.66 -8.48 21.57
C PRO A 175 -3.74 -7.41 22.17
N PHE A 176 -4.32 -6.42 22.85
CA PHE A 176 -3.62 -5.30 23.46
C PHE A 176 -2.83 -5.67 24.71
N ALA A 177 -3.06 -6.84 25.30
CA ALA A 177 -2.30 -7.34 26.44
C ALA A 177 -0.79 -7.47 26.13
N ASP A 178 -0.45 -7.81 24.88
CA ASP A 178 0.92 -8.02 24.42
C ASP A 178 1.46 -6.83 23.60
N ALA A 179 0.74 -5.70 23.58
CA ALA A 179 1.11 -4.55 22.78
C ALA A 179 2.30 -3.79 23.37
N VAL A 180 3.15 -3.25 22.49
CA VAL A 180 4.14 -2.24 22.88
C VAL A 180 3.39 -0.98 23.23
N ARG A 181 3.63 -0.42 24.40
CA ARG A 181 3.12 0.90 24.75
C ARG A 181 4.21 1.92 24.44
N VAL A 182 3.83 3.02 23.79
CA VAL A 182 4.68 4.19 23.57
C VAL A 182 4.01 5.43 24.14
N ASP A 183 4.70 6.14 25.01
CA ASP A 183 4.18 7.30 25.75
C ASP A 183 4.50 8.62 25.04
N ASP A 184 5.52 8.64 24.19
CA ASP A 184 5.93 9.80 23.42
C ASP A 184 6.48 9.47 22.03
N VAL A 185 6.87 10.52 21.29
CA VAL A 185 7.40 10.40 19.93
C VAL A 185 8.75 9.69 19.90
N ALA A 186 9.60 9.86 20.91
CA ALA A 186 10.92 9.23 20.93
C ALA A 186 10.79 7.70 21.06
N GLU A 187 9.90 7.22 21.93
CA GLU A 187 9.62 5.78 22.06
C GLU A 187 8.95 5.20 20.79
N LEU A 188 8.12 5.99 20.10
CA LEU A 188 7.58 5.59 18.80
C LEU A 188 8.65 5.55 17.70
N ASP A 189 9.61 6.47 17.71
CA ASP A 189 10.72 6.49 16.77
C ASP A 189 11.64 5.27 16.98
N GLU A 190 11.93 4.92 18.24
CA GLU A 190 12.64 3.68 18.60
C GLU A 190 11.87 2.44 18.09
N THR A 191 10.57 2.37 18.36
CA THR A 191 9.70 1.28 17.88
C THR A 191 9.64 1.22 16.35
N THR A 192 9.67 2.39 15.69
CA THR A 192 9.68 2.50 14.23
C THR A 192 10.97 1.89 13.66
N ALA A 193 12.12 2.23 14.25
CA ALA A 193 13.41 1.67 13.84
C ALA A 193 13.49 0.16 14.08
N GLU A 194 12.99 -0.32 15.22
CA GLU A 194 13.08 -1.74 15.60
C GLU A 194 12.09 -2.65 14.88
N ALA A 195 10.88 -2.16 14.57
CA ALA A 195 9.79 -3.01 14.09
C ALA A 195 9.18 -2.57 12.77
N TYR A 196 9.08 -1.26 12.50
CA TYR A 196 8.32 -0.78 11.33
C TYR A 196 9.20 -0.86 10.10
N LEU A 197 10.41 -0.29 10.16
CA LEU A 197 11.37 -0.32 9.05
C LEU A 197 11.66 -1.77 8.60
N PRO A 198 11.97 -2.73 9.49
CA PRO A 198 12.14 -4.13 9.07
C PRO A 198 10.90 -4.74 8.41
N ALA A 199 9.69 -4.34 8.82
CA ALA A 199 8.46 -4.84 8.20
C ALA A 199 8.25 -4.25 6.78
N PHE A 200 8.64 -2.99 6.55
CA PHE A 200 8.66 -2.38 5.23
C PHE A 200 9.75 -2.99 4.35
N ASP A 201 10.97 -3.18 4.87
CA ASP A 201 12.08 -3.80 4.16
C ASP A 201 11.71 -5.23 3.74
N ARG A 202 11.11 -6.01 4.63
CA ARG A 202 10.63 -7.36 4.31
C ARG A 202 9.55 -7.36 3.23
N LEU A 203 8.66 -6.37 3.20
CA LEU A 203 7.70 -6.24 2.10
C LEU A 203 8.40 -5.86 0.80
N ALA A 204 9.36 -4.92 0.84
CA ALA A 204 10.14 -4.52 -0.32
C ALA A 204 10.89 -5.70 -0.93
N GLU A 205 11.61 -6.49 -0.14
CA GLU A 205 12.27 -7.74 -0.58
C GLU A 205 11.28 -8.68 -1.30
N ARG A 206 10.10 -8.90 -0.72
CA ARG A 206 9.08 -9.79 -1.31
C ARG A 206 8.47 -9.24 -2.60
N VAL A 207 8.42 -7.91 -2.75
CA VAL A 207 8.03 -7.26 -4.01
C VAL A 207 9.15 -7.38 -5.03
N GLU A 208 10.40 -7.27 -4.59
CA GLU A 208 11.56 -7.36 -5.48
C GLU A 208 11.75 -8.76 -6.06
N ASP A 209 11.52 -9.78 -5.22
CA ASP A 209 11.62 -11.21 -5.55
C ASP A 209 10.34 -11.77 -6.21
N ALA A 210 9.33 -10.93 -6.47
CA ALA A 210 8.05 -11.39 -7.00
C ALA A 210 8.19 -11.90 -8.44
N ALA A 211 7.72 -13.13 -8.70
CA ALA A 211 7.68 -13.74 -10.03
C ALA A 211 6.40 -13.39 -10.83
N VAL A 212 5.59 -12.46 -10.34
CA VAL A 212 4.34 -11.99 -10.96
C VAL A 212 4.27 -10.47 -10.89
N PRO A 213 3.51 -9.80 -11.78
CA PRO A 213 3.31 -8.36 -11.69
C PRO A 213 2.83 -7.92 -10.31
N VAL A 214 3.43 -6.84 -9.81
CA VAL A 214 3.08 -6.26 -8.51
C VAL A 214 2.50 -4.86 -8.69
N VAL A 215 1.34 -4.61 -8.10
CA VAL A 215 0.74 -3.28 -8.02
C VAL A 215 0.92 -2.74 -6.59
N VAL A 216 1.76 -1.72 -6.43
CA VAL A 216 1.99 -1.05 -5.16
C VAL A 216 1.07 0.16 -5.06
N GLU A 217 0.12 0.14 -4.12
CA GLU A 217 -0.77 1.26 -3.85
C GLU A 217 -0.25 2.11 -2.69
N SER A 218 -0.02 3.40 -2.97
CA SER A 218 0.41 4.38 -1.97
C SER A 218 -0.63 4.65 -0.87
N TYR A 219 -0.15 5.10 0.29
CA TYR A 219 -0.97 5.71 1.32
C TYR A 219 -1.12 7.20 1.04
N GLY A 220 -2.35 7.73 1.02
CA GLY A 220 -2.59 9.15 0.74
C GLY A 220 -1.98 9.59 -0.60
N ASP A 221 -1.09 10.57 -0.56
CA ASP A 221 -0.30 11.08 -1.67
C ASP A 221 1.20 10.80 -1.51
N VAL A 222 1.58 9.76 -0.75
CA VAL A 222 2.99 9.36 -0.58
C VAL A 222 3.59 8.90 -1.92
N ALA A 223 4.68 9.54 -2.32
CA ALA A 223 5.33 9.35 -3.62
C ALA A 223 6.15 8.07 -3.73
N ALA A 224 6.67 7.56 -2.60
CA ALA A 224 7.54 6.38 -2.57
C ALA A 224 7.22 5.52 -1.32
N PRO A 225 6.19 4.67 -1.40
CA PRO A 225 5.72 3.92 -0.24
C PRO A 225 6.63 2.71 0.13
N LEU A 226 7.54 2.32 -0.75
CA LEU A 226 8.57 1.30 -0.52
C LEU A 226 9.89 1.70 -1.19
N SER A 227 10.99 1.18 -0.66
CA SER A 227 12.33 1.29 -1.27
C SER A 227 12.52 0.23 -2.36
N VAL A 228 11.70 0.28 -3.41
CA VAL A 228 11.77 -0.60 -4.59
C VAL A 228 11.79 0.23 -5.86
N GLU A 229 12.29 -0.35 -6.94
CA GLU A 229 12.19 0.25 -8.28
C GLU A 229 10.81 -0.01 -8.89
N TYR A 230 10.22 1.03 -9.45
CA TYR A 230 8.96 0.97 -10.19
C TYR A 230 9.24 1.11 -11.68
N ASP A 231 8.60 0.30 -12.51
CA ASP A 231 8.74 0.38 -13.98
C ASP A 231 7.91 1.52 -14.56
N ALA A 232 6.74 1.76 -13.97
CA ALA A 232 5.89 2.90 -14.29
C ALA A 232 5.03 3.33 -13.10
N VAL A 233 4.58 4.58 -13.13
CA VAL A 233 3.77 5.19 -12.08
C VAL A 233 2.49 5.77 -12.66
N ALA A 234 1.35 5.39 -12.09
CA ALA A 234 0.07 6.04 -12.31
C ALA A 234 -0.25 6.96 -11.13
N VAL A 235 -0.27 8.27 -11.37
CA VAL A 235 -0.77 9.26 -10.42
C VAL A 235 -2.26 9.44 -10.68
N VAL A 236 -3.08 8.88 -9.79
CA VAL A 236 -4.53 8.85 -9.91
C VAL A 236 -5.11 10.10 -9.25
N GLU A 237 -6.05 10.72 -9.95
CA GLU A 237 -6.78 11.93 -9.53
C GLU A 237 -8.26 11.78 -9.91
N PRO A 238 -9.18 12.53 -9.28
CA PRO A 238 -10.57 12.54 -9.70
C PRO A 238 -10.70 12.84 -11.21
N GLY A 239 -11.20 11.86 -11.96
CA GLY A 239 -11.47 11.98 -13.39
C GLY A 239 -10.31 11.68 -14.33
N ARG A 240 -9.08 11.42 -13.84
CA ARG A 240 -7.92 11.12 -14.69
C ARG A 240 -6.80 10.33 -14.00
N ALA A 241 -5.95 9.71 -14.79
CA ALA A 241 -4.64 9.20 -14.35
C ALA A 241 -3.54 9.83 -15.21
N ARG A 242 -2.48 10.34 -14.56
CA ARG A 242 -1.26 10.79 -15.21
C ARG A 242 -0.21 9.68 -15.12
N ILE A 243 0.38 9.31 -16.25
CA ILE A 243 1.28 8.17 -16.37
C ILE A 243 2.71 8.66 -16.52
N TYR A 244 3.63 8.12 -15.74
CA TYR A 244 5.04 8.47 -15.72
C TYR A 244 5.92 7.24 -15.94
N ALA A 245 7.04 7.41 -16.65
CA ALA A 245 8.11 6.41 -16.65
C ALA A 245 8.72 6.32 -15.25
N GLY A 246 8.96 5.10 -14.79
CA GLY A 246 9.49 4.84 -13.45
C GLY A 246 10.84 5.50 -13.20
N ASP A 247 11.75 5.43 -14.17
CA ASP A 247 13.09 6.02 -14.09
C ASP A 247 13.05 7.56 -13.94
N ARG A 248 12.18 8.23 -14.71
CA ARG A 248 11.97 9.68 -14.65
C ARG A 248 11.35 10.09 -13.32
N TYR A 249 10.38 9.31 -12.84
CA TYR A 249 9.75 9.53 -11.55
C TYR A 249 10.76 9.41 -10.41
N ARG A 250 11.61 8.37 -10.42
CA ARG A 250 12.71 8.21 -9.45
C ARG A 250 13.73 9.34 -9.52
N LYS A 251 14.14 9.76 -10.72
CA LYS A 251 15.08 10.89 -10.91
C LYS A 251 14.50 12.19 -10.32
N ALA A 252 13.23 12.47 -10.59
CA ALA A 252 12.53 13.63 -10.02
C ALA A 252 12.45 13.55 -8.50
N ARG A 253 12.08 12.38 -7.97
CA ARG A 253 12.01 12.11 -6.53
C ARG A 253 13.33 12.42 -5.81
N ALA A 254 14.46 11.96 -6.36
CA ALA A 254 15.79 12.21 -5.80
C ALA A 254 16.17 13.71 -5.77
N VAL A 255 15.56 14.52 -6.64
CA VAL A 255 15.72 15.99 -6.64
C VAL A 255 14.76 16.63 -5.62
N ALA A 256 13.53 16.12 -5.50
CA ALA A 256 12.52 16.58 -4.54
C ALA A 256 12.99 16.45 -3.09
N SER A 257 13.66 15.36 -2.75
CA SER A 257 13.95 14.98 -1.37
C SER A 257 15.00 15.83 -0.65
N GLY A 258 15.71 16.74 -1.34
CA GLY A 258 16.61 17.72 -0.71
C GLY A 258 17.74 17.10 0.14
N SER A 259 18.59 17.93 0.78
CA SER A 259 19.71 17.43 1.58
C SER A 259 19.26 16.80 2.93
N PRO A 260 20.02 15.87 3.55
CA PRO A 260 19.61 15.03 4.70
C PRO A 260 19.30 15.73 6.04
N ARG A 261 19.06 17.05 6.06
CA ARG A 261 18.88 17.85 7.29
C ARG A 261 17.43 18.07 7.71
N GLU A 262 16.46 17.66 6.90
CA GLU A 262 15.06 17.60 7.31
C GLU A 262 14.72 16.14 7.54
N GLY A 263 14.45 15.78 8.80
CA GLY A 263 14.07 14.42 9.20
C GLY A 263 12.94 13.92 8.30
N SER A 264 13.02 12.64 7.90
CA SER A 264 12.26 12.01 6.81
C SER A 264 10.79 12.46 6.74
N LEU A 265 10.54 13.57 6.05
CA LEU A 265 9.21 13.97 5.66
C LEU A 265 8.74 12.94 4.63
N GLU A 266 7.54 12.41 4.82
CA GLU A 266 6.88 11.62 3.78
C GLU A 266 6.90 12.46 2.49
N GLU A 267 7.55 11.94 1.45
CA GLU A 267 7.64 12.66 0.18
C GLU A 267 6.28 12.65 -0.50
N HIS A 268 5.75 13.82 -0.84
CA HIS A 268 4.43 13.96 -1.46
C HIS A 268 4.51 13.89 -2.99
N THR A 269 3.53 13.21 -3.59
CA THR A 269 3.43 12.98 -5.04
C THR A 269 3.37 14.30 -5.81
N GLY A 270 2.72 15.33 -5.26
CA GLY A 270 2.66 16.68 -5.84
C GLY A 270 4.06 17.23 -6.14
N THR A 271 4.94 17.24 -5.14
CA THR A 271 6.32 17.74 -5.25
C THR A 271 7.09 17.02 -6.36
N VAL A 272 6.94 15.69 -6.49
CA VAL A 272 7.61 14.91 -7.53
C VAL A 272 7.07 15.27 -8.92
N THR A 273 5.73 15.31 -9.06
CA THR A 273 5.09 15.55 -10.37
C THR A 273 5.21 16.97 -10.88
N GLU A 274 5.56 17.95 -10.05
CA GLU A 274 5.86 19.32 -10.49
C GLU A 274 7.17 19.43 -11.29
N MET A 275 8.08 18.46 -11.14
CA MET A 275 9.38 18.47 -11.80
C MET A 275 9.41 17.73 -13.15
N ILE A 276 8.37 16.96 -13.47
CA ILE A 276 8.34 16.10 -14.65
C ILE A 276 6.98 16.11 -15.35
N GLU A 277 7.01 16.05 -16.67
CA GLU A 277 5.80 15.90 -17.49
C GLU A 277 5.38 14.42 -17.58
N PRO A 278 4.07 14.12 -17.53
CA PRO A 278 3.58 12.76 -17.75
C PRO A 278 3.79 12.34 -19.21
N LEU A 279 4.03 11.04 -19.41
CA LEU A 279 4.04 10.42 -20.75
C LEU A 279 2.65 10.41 -21.38
N ALA A 280 1.62 10.24 -20.55
CA ALA A 280 0.22 10.24 -20.98
C ALA A 280 -0.69 10.73 -19.86
N THR A 281 -1.85 11.27 -20.24
CA THR A 281 -2.95 11.53 -19.31
C THR A 281 -4.20 10.84 -19.86
N ALA A 282 -4.73 9.89 -19.09
CA ALA A 282 -5.92 9.14 -19.46
C ALA A 282 -7.13 9.58 -18.62
N ARG A 283 -8.31 9.63 -19.23
CA ARG A 283 -9.56 9.95 -18.52
C ARG A 283 -10.04 8.73 -17.72
N LEU A 284 -10.48 8.96 -16.49
CA LEU A 284 -11.14 7.97 -15.65
C LEU A 284 -12.63 8.35 -15.52
N PRO A 285 -13.56 7.66 -16.23
CA PRO A 285 -14.99 7.95 -16.09
C PRO A 285 -15.48 7.64 -14.66
N ALA A 286 -16.45 8.41 -14.17
CA ALA A 286 -17.09 8.09 -12.90
C ALA A 286 -17.85 6.77 -13.02
N LEU A 287 -17.65 5.88 -12.05
CA LEU A 287 -18.28 4.57 -11.96
C LEU A 287 -19.32 4.57 -10.84
N SER A 288 -20.42 3.86 -11.02
CA SER A 288 -21.41 3.59 -9.97
C SER A 288 -20.82 2.73 -8.85
N GLY A 289 -21.51 2.67 -7.70
CA GLY A 289 -21.06 1.85 -6.57
C GLY A 289 -20.92 0.35 -6.92
N GLY A 290 -21.82 -0.17 -7.77
CA GLY A 290 -21.77 -1.54 -8.26
C GLY A 290 -20.57 -1.77 -9.19
N GLU A 291 -20.37 -0.89 -10.17
CA GLU A 291 -19.22 -0.99 -11.08
C GLU A 291 -17.89 -0.89 -10.33
N ARG A 292 -17.76 -0.01 -9.32
CA ARG A 292 -16.53 0.08 -8.48
C ARG A 292 -16.29 -1.16 -7.59
N GLY A 293 -17.29 -2.02 -7.46
CA GLY A 293 -17.20 -3.26 -6.69
C GLY A 293 -16.71 -4.46 -7.50
N ASP A 294 -16.61 -4.31 -8.83
CA ASP A 294 -16.29 -5.39 -9.76
C ASP A 294 -14.97 -5.05 -10.50
N PRO A 295 -13.85 -5.70 -10.15
CA PRO A 295 -12.55 -5.45 -10.77
C PRO A 295 -12.54 -5.59 -12.30
N ASP A 296 -13.30 -6.53 -12.86
CA ASP A 296 -13.33 -6.77 -14.32
C ASP A 296 -14.05 -5.62 -15.03
N VAL A 297 -15.16 -5.16 -14.46
CA VAL A 297 -15.86 -3.97 -14.99
C VAL A 297 -14.98 -2.72 -14.90
N VAL A 298 -14.20 -2.57 -13.83
CA VAL A 298 -13.24 -1.47 -13.72
C VAL A 298 -12.11 -1.63 -14.75
N ALA A 299 -11.62 -2.85 -14.97
CA ALA A 299 -10.62 -3.18 -15.98
C ALA A 299 -11.05 -2.65 -17.36
N ASP A 300 -12.26 -3.02 -17.79
CA ASP A 300 -12.84 -2.60 -19.07
C ASP A 300 -13.01 -1.07 -19.16
N ARG A 301 -13.52 -0.44 -18.10
CA ARG A 301 -13.83 1.00 -18.13
C ARG A 301 -12.61 1.88 -18.10
N TYR A 302 -11.52 1.42 -17.50
CA TYR A 302 -10.26 2.16 -17.37
C TYR A 302 -9.15 1.63 -18.31
N GLU A 303 -9.48 0.71 -19.23
CA GLU A 303 -8.55 0.09 -20.19
C GLU A 303 -7.56 1.09 -20.83
N PRO A 304 -7.97 2.27 -21.35
CA PRO A 304 -7.01 3.20 -21.95
C PRO A 304 -5.92 3.70 -20.98
N ALA A 305 -6.23 3.81 -19.69
CA ALA A 305 -5.27 4.21 -18.68
C ALA A 305 -4.29 3.08 -18.35
N TYR A 306 -4.78 1.83 -18.32
CA TYR A 306 -3.94 0.66 -18.07
C TYR A 306 -3.00 0.39 -19.25
N GLU A 307 -3.47 0.50 -20.50
CA GLU A 307 -2.61 0.37 -21.67
C GLU A 307 -1.50 1.42 -21.69
N ALA A 308 -1.81 2.67 -21.34
CA ALA A 308 -0.81 3.72 -21.23
C ALA A 308 0.24 3.41 -20.14
N LEU A 309 -0.20 2.89 -18.99
CA LEU A 309 0.68 2.51 -17.88
C LEU A 309 1.60 1.32 -18.25
N LEU A 310 1.03 0.27 -18.83
CA LEU A 310 1.79 -0.92 -19.23
C LEU A 310 2.74 -0.60 -20.40
N GLY A 311 2.32 0.26 -21.33
CA GLY A 311 3.20 0.79 -22.37
C GLY A 311 4.39 1.56 -21.79
N ALA A 312 4.17 2.40 -20.78
CA ALA A 312 5.25 3.12 -20.10
C ALA A 312 6.24 2.16 -19.41
N ALA A 313 5.74 1.11 -18.75
CA ALA A 313 6.58 0.09 -18.10
C ALA A 313 7.47 -0.63 -19.13
N ALA A 314 6.94 -1.01 -20.29
CA ALA A 314 7.70 -1.68 -21.34
C ALA A 314 8.75 -0.79 -22.03
N THR A 315 8.62 0.54 -21.96
CA THR A 315 9.61 1.48 -22.53
C THR A 315 10.79 1.76 -21.60
N GLY A 316 10.61 1.60 -20.28
CA GLY A 316 11.64 1.87 -19.28
C GLY A 316 12.76 0.83 -19.21
N THR A 317 12.53 -0.38 -19.74
CA THR A 317 13.49 -1.50 -19.75
C THR A 317 14.54 -1.42 -20.87
N LYS A 318 14.54 -0.35 -21.68
CA LYS A 318 15.30 -0.27 -22.96
C LYS A 318 16.51 0.68 -22.97
N GLU A 319 16.98 1.19 -21.84
CA GLU A 319 18.18 2.07 -21.80
C GLU A 319 19.32 1.53 -20.94
#